data_AF-A0A8T1GUH0-F1
#
_entry.id   AF-A0A8T1GUH0-F1
#
_cell.length_a   1.000
_cell.length_b   1.000
_cell.length_c   1.000
_cell.angle_alpha   90.00
_cell.angle_beta   90.00
_cell.angle_gamma   90.00
#
_symmetry.space_group_name_H-M   'P 1'
#
loop_
_entity.id
_entity.type
_entity.pdbx_description
1 polymer ?
#
loop_
_entity_poly.entity_id
_entity_poly.type
_entity_poly.pdbx_seq_one_letter_code
_entity_poly.pdbx_strand_id
1 'polypeptide(L)'
;MILNEGQLMYHGPCNNVEEYFESLGFKCPPQRDIADYLLDLGTREQYQYQVERPTKQPRRASEFADAFRESRLYQESLYALEAPYDPELLQSVEQNMKLMPQFSQSFMDSTMTLLRRQLTITYRNKPFIFGRVLMIAVMGLLFCTVFYDFDPTEVSVVLGVVFSSVMFLSMGQSSQIATYMAEREVFYKQRGANFFRTSSYVLATSASQIPLALVETLIFGSSCSL
;
A
#
# COMPACT_ATOMS: atom_id res chain seq x y z
N MET A 1 -9.00 -22.24 -8.34
CA MET A 1 -7.82 -22.76 -7.63
C MET A 1 -8.10 -22.75 -6.14
N ILE A 2 -7.83 -23.85 -5.44
CA ILE A 2 -8.04 -24.01 -3.99
C ILE A 2 -6.70 -24.34 -3.34
N LEU A 3 -6.30 -23.53 -2.37
CA LEU A 3 -5.04 -23.66 -1.63
C LEU A 3 -5.36 -23.82 -0.14
N ASN A 4 -4.67 -24.74 0.53
CA ASN A 4 -4.78 -24.93 1.97
C ASN A 4 -3.40 -25.16 2.58
N GLU A 5 -3.06 -24.43 3.65
CA GLU A 5 -1.74 -24.48 4.31
C GLU A 5 -0.54 -24.40 3.33
N GLY A 6 -0.67 -23.63 2.24
CA GLY A 6 0.36 -23.51 1.20
C GLY A 6 0.43 -24.68 0.21
N GLN A 7 -0.44 -25.68 0.35
CA GLN A 7 -0.56 -26.83 -0.54
C GLN A 7 -1.76 -26.66 -1.50
N LEU A 8 -1.61 -27.12 -2.73
CA LEU A 8 -2.64 -27.03 -3.76
C LEU A 8 -3.60 -28.22 -3.65
N MET A 9 -4.86 -27.97 -3.34
CA MET A 9 -5.89 -29.02 -3.29
C MET A 9 -6.57 -29.22 -4.64
N TYR A 10 -6.74 -28.16 -5.42
CA TYR A 10 -7.40 -28.23 -6.73
C TYR A 10 -7.03 -27.05 -7.63
N HIS A 11 -6.77 -27.33 -8.91
CA HIS A 11 -6.64 -26.33 -9.96
C HIS A 11 -7.31 -26.83 -11.25
N GLY A 12 -8.30 -26.10 -11.75
CA GLY A 12 -9.08 -26.49 -12.92
C GLY A 12 -10.38 -25.70 -13.06
N PRO A 13 -11.23 -26.06 -14.05
CA PRO A 13 -12.53 -25.44 -14.30
C PRO A 13 -13.51 -25.64 -13.13
N CYS A 14 -14.32 -24.63 -12.81
CA CYS A 14 -15.29 -24.72 -11.71
C CYS A 14 -16.29 -25.86 -11.87
N ASN A 15 -16.66 -26.24 -13.10
CA ASN A 15 -17.64 -27.29 -13.35
C ASN A 15 -17.15 -28.69 -12.97
N ASN A 16 -15.83 -28.91 -12.90
CA ASN A 16 -15.24 -30.22 -12.62
C ASN A 16 -14.84 -30.38 -11.15
N VAL A 17 -15.03 -29.33 -10.33
CA VAL A 17 -14.56 -29.32 -8.95
C VAL A 17 -15.35 -30.30 -8.07
N GLU A 18 -16.66 -30.37 -8.26
CA GLU A 18 -17.54 -31.26 -7.50
C GLU A 18 -17.23 -32.72 -7.82
N GLU A 19 -17.14 -33.08 -9.11
CA GLU A 19 -16.78 -34.42 -9.55
C GLU A 19 -15.41 -34.87 -9.01
N TYR A 20 -14.43 -33.96 -8.97
CA TYR A 20 -13.12 -34.25 -8.41
C TYR A 20 -13.20 -34.58 -6.91
N PHE A 21 -13.85 -33.76 -6.09
CA PHE A 21 -13.96 -34.04 -4.64
C PHE A 21 -14.89 -35.22 -4.35
N GLU A 22 -15.91 -35.46 -5.17
CA GLU A 22 -16.71 -36.69 -5.14
C GLU A 22 -15.85 -37.92 -5.44
N SER A 23 -14.89 -37.84 -6.37
CA SER A 23 -13.94 -38.92 -6.64
C SER A 23 -13.03 -39.24 -5.45
N LEU A 24 -12.79 -38.25 -4.56
CA LEU A 24 -12.04 -38.42 -3.31
C LEU A 24 -12.90 -38.86 -2.12
N GLY A 25 -14.23 -38.96 -2.30
CA GLY A 25 -15.16 -39.41 -1.27
C GLY A 25 -15.83 -38.30 -0.46
N PHE A 26 -15.88 -37.07 -0.99
CA PHE A 26 -16.60 -35.95 -0.39
C PHE A 26 -17.75 -35.51 -1.27
N LYS A 27 -18.94 -35.29 -0.69
CA LYS A 27 -20.12 -34.87 -1.44
C LYS A 27 -20.75 -33.62 -0.84
N CYS A 28 -21.05 -32.65 -1.70
CA CYS A 28 -21.73 -31.43 -1.29
C CYS A 28 -23.21 -31.73 -0.98
N PRO A 29 -23.76 -31.33 0.19
CA PRO A 29 -25.18 -31.43 0.49
C PRO A 29 -25.99 -30.46 -0.39
N PRO A 30 -27.21 -30.82 -0.82
CA PRO A 30 -28.00 -30.02 -1.76
C PRO A 30 -28.44 -28.65 -1.22
N GLN A 31 -28.31 -28.41 0.09
CA GLN A 31 -28.70 -27.18 0.77
C GLN A 31 -27.52 -26.26 1.08
N ARG A 32 -26.28 -26.69 0.78
CA ARG A 32 -25.05 -25.94 1.07
C ARG A 32 -24.51 -25.30 -0.20
N ASP A 33 -23.96 -24.10 -0.06
CA ASP A 33 -23.22 -23.45 -1.14
C ASP A 33 -21.92 -24.21 -1.43
N ILE A 34 -21.57 -24.32 -2.72
CA ILE A 34 -20.38 -25.06 -3.16
C ILE A 34 -19.11 -24.38 -2.66
N ALA A 35 -19.05 -23.05 -2.61
CA ALA A 35 -17.85 -22.34 -2.12
C ALA A 35 -17.62 -22.61 -0.63
N ASP A 36 -18.68 -22.59 0.17
CA ASP A 36 -18.60 -22.91 1.61
C ASP A 36 -18.16 -24.36 1.83
N TYR A 37 -18.74 -25.30 1.08
CA TYR A 37 -18.33 -26.71 1.10
C TYR A 37 -16.83 -26.87 0.79
N LEU A 38 -16.34 -26.24 -0.27
CA LEU A 38 -14.94 -26.32 -0.69
C LEU A 38 -13.97 -25.71 0.33
N LEU A 39 -14.38 -24.64 1.02
CA LEU A 39 -13.60 -24.06 2.12
C LEU A 39 -13.55 -25.01 3.33
N ASP A 40 -14.68 -25.64 3.67
CA ASP A 40 -14.76 -26.56 4.80
C ASP A 40 -13.91 -27.82 4.61
N LEU A 41 -13.73 -28.29 3.37
CA LEU A 41 -12.83 -29.42 3.05
C LEU A 41 -11.39 -29.17 3.47
N GLY A 42 -10.95 -27.90 3.49
CA GLY A 42 -9.64 -27.51 3.99
C GLY A 42 -9.52 -27.52 5.52
N THR A 43 -10.62 -27.71 6.24
CA THR A 43 -10.67 -27.57 7.70
C THR A 43 -11.01 -28.89 8.40
N ARG A 44 -11.28 -28.81 9.71
CA ARG A 44 -11.80 -29.94 10.48
C ARG A 44 -13.27 -30.25 10.16
N GLU A 45 -14.00 -29.37 9.49
CA GLU A 45 -15.41 -29.61 9.15
C GLU A 45 -15.61 -30.59 7.98
N GLN A 46 -14.52 -31.03 7.34
CA GLN A 46 -14.54 -32.02 6.26
C GLN A 46 -15.27 -33.34 6.61
N TYR A 47 -15.44 -33.69 7.90
CA TYR A 47 -16.16 -34.90 8.33
C TYR A 47 -17.64 -34.88 7.94
N GLN A 48 -18.25 -33.71 7.88
CA GLN A 48 -19.69 -33.56 7.60
C GLN A 48 -20.04 -33.94 6.15
N TYR A 49 -19.06 -33.95 5.27
CA TYR A 49 -19.24 -34.18 3.83
C TYR A 49 -18.72 -35.54 3.37
N GLN A 50 -18.26 -36.38 4.29
CA GLN A 50 -17.68 -37.66 3.94
C GLN A 50 -18.77 -38.67 3.57
N VAL A 51 -18.53 -39.33 2.44
CA VAL A 51 -19.31 -40.47 2.00
C VAL A 51 -18.51 -41.73 2.34
N GLU A 52 -19.20 -42.74 2.88
CA GLU A 52 -18.59 -44.04 3.15
C GLU A 52 -18.01 -44.63 1.86
N ARG A 53 -16.69 -44.89 1.88
CA ARG A 53 -15.94 -45.48 0.78
C ARG A 53 -14.87 -46.44 1.30
N PRO A 54 -14.49 -47.44 0.49
CA PRO A 54 -13.41 -48.37 0.83
C PRO A 54 -12.03 -47.69 0.84
N THR A 55 -11.86 -46.61 0.08
CA THR A 55 -10.60 -45.86 0.00
C THR A 55 -10.53 -44.81 1.11
N LYS A 56 -9.38 -44.70 1.78
CA LYS A 56 -9.13 -43.68 2.80
C LYS A 56 -9.19 -42.29 2.18
N GLN A 57 -10.09 -41.44 2.66
CA GLN A 57 -10.19 -40.05 2.21
C GLN A 57 -9.00 -39.23 2.71
N PRO A 58 -8.45 -38.32 1.88
CA PRO A 58 -7.39 -37.40 2.29
C PRO A 58 -7.88 -36.47 3.41
N ARG A 59 -7.01 -36.19 4.38
CA ARG A 59 -7.34 -35.40 5.59
C ARG A 59 -6.50 -34.17 5.76
N ARG A 60 -5.20 -34.31 5.49
CA ARG A 60 -4.22 -33.23 5.63
C ARG A 60 -4.08 -32.50 4.29
N ALA A 61 -3.70 -31.23 4.35
CA ALA A 61 -3.44 -30.44 3.15
C ALA A 61 -2.43 -31.13 2.19
N SER A 62 -1.41 -31.80 2.74
CA SER A 62 -0.46 -32.60 1.95
C SER A 62 -1.11 -33.81 1.26
N GLU A 63 -2.02 -34.54 1.94
CA GLU A 63 -2.69 -35.70 1.36
C GLU A 63 -3.62 -35.29 0.20
N PHE A 64 -4.30 -34.14 0.33
CA PHE A 64 -5.06 -33.55 -0.77
C PHE A 64 -4.17 -33.13 -1.94
N ALA A 65 -2.99 -32.57 -1.65
CA ALA A 65 -2.05 -32.17 -2.70
C ALA A 65 -1.44 -33.38 -3.44
N ASP A 66 -1.14 -34.47 -2.73
CA ASP A 66 -0.67 -35.70 -3.34
C ASP A 66 -1.77 -36.32 -4.22
N ALA A 67 -3.01 -36.39 -3.71
CA ALA A 67 -4.16 -36.83 -4.50
C ALA A 67 -4.42 -35.94 -5.73
N PHE A 68 -4.17 -34.63 -5.64
CA PHE A 68 -4.26 -33.73 -6.79
C PHE A 68 -3.15 -33.99 -7.79
N ARG A 69 -1.90 -34.21 -7.36
CA ARG A 69 -0.77 -34.54 -8.24
C ARG A 69 -0.95 -35.85 -9.01
N GLU A 70 -1.61 -36.82 -8.39
CA GLU A 70 -1.94 -38.10 -9.04
C GLU A 70 -3.15 -38.00 -9.98
N SER A 71 -3.91 -36.90 -9.91
CA SER A 71 -5.11 -36.73 -10.71
C SER A 71 -4.82 -36.41 -12.18
N ARG A 72 -5.76 -36.79 -13.04
CA ARG A 72 -5.73 -36.45 -14.47
C ARG A 72 -5.68 -34.93 -14.71
N LEU A 73 -6.36 -34.13 -13.87
CA LEU A 73 -6.40 -32.67 -13.99
C LEU A 73 -5.02 -32.03 -13.83
N TYR A 74 -4.21 -32.57 -12.92
CA TYR A 74 -2.82 -32.14 -12.76
C TYR A 74 -1.98 -32.50 -13.98
N GLN A 75 -2.09 -33.72 -14.48
CA GLN A 75 -1.38 -34.14 -15.70
C GLN A 75 -1.78 -33.32 -16.93
N GLU A 76 -3.07 -33.02 -17.11
CA GLU A 76 -3.55 -32.16 -18.20
C GLU A 76 -3.02 -30.73 -18.09
N SER A 77 -2.98 -30.17 -16.87
CA SER A 77 -2.39 -28.85 -16.62
C SER A 77 -0.89 -28.82 -16.90
N LEU A 78 -0.18 -29.90 -16.56
CA LEU A 78 1.26 -30.06 -16.80
C LEU A 78 1.57 -30.21 -18.29
N TYR A 79 0.78 -31.03 -18.98
CA TYR A 79 0.86 -31.19 -20.43
C TYR A 79 0.60 -29.87 -21.16
N ALA A 80 -0.39 -29.08 -20.72
CA ALA A 80 -0.65 -27.75 -21.28
C ALA A 80 0.50 -26.76 -21.03
N LEU A 81 1.26 -26.92 -19.94
CA LEU A 81 2.44 -26.12 -19.64
C LEU A 81 3.66 -26.50 -20.49
N GLU A 82 3.81 -27.79 -20.79
CA GLU A 82 4.91 -28.35 -21.60
C GLU A 82 4.63 -28.31 -23.10
N ALA A 83 3.37 -28.18 -23.50
CA ALA A 83 2.98 -28.08 -24.89
C ALA A 83 3.67 -26.86 -25.55
N PRO A 84 4.15 -26.99 -26.80
CA PRO A 84 4.75 -25.88 -27.50
C PRO A 84 3.74 -24.75 -27.65
N TYR A 85 4.14 -23.54 -27.26
CA TYR A 85 3.31 -22.34 -27.38
C TYR A 85 2.96 -22.08 -28.84
N ASP A 86 1.70 -21.77 -29.11
CA ASP A 86 1.27 -21.34 -30.44
C ASP A 86 2.06 -20.09 -30.88
N PRO A 87 2.58 -20.06 -32.11
CA PRO A 87 3.40 -18.95 -32.60
C PRO A 87 2.64 -17.61 -32.66
N GLU A 88 1.33 -17.64 -32.88
CA GLU A 88 0.46 -16.45 -32.84
C GLU A 88 0.31 -15.87 -31.42
N LEU A 89 0.26 -16.75 -30.41
CA LEU A 89 0.25 -16.37 -29.00
C LEU A 89 1.59 -15.78 -28.58
N LEU A 90 2.71 -16.34 -29.05
CA LEU A 90 4.05 -15.78 -28.79
C LEU A 90 4.21 -14.37 -29.38
N GLN A 91 3.73 -14.15 -30.62
CA GLN A 91 3.72 -12.81 -31.22
C GLN A 91 2.82 -11.84 -30.44
N SER A 92 1.65 -12.29 -30.01
CA SER A 92 0.73 -11.48 -29.20
C SER A 92 1.31 -11.12 -27.83
N VAL A 93 2.02 -12.04 -27.18
CA VAL A 93 2.73 -11.81 -25.90
C VAL A 93 3.90 -10.85 -26.12
N GLU A 94 4.66 -10.99 -27.20
CA GLU A 94 5.74 -10.06 -27.53
C GLU A 94 5.24 -8.65 -27.81
N GLN A 95 4.10 -8.52 -28.48
CA GLN A 95 3.50 -7.22 -28.77
C GLN A 95 2.75 -6.60 -27.58
N ASN A 96 2.05 -7.37 -26.77
CA ASN A 96 1.16 -6.83 -25.72
C ASN A 96 1.72 -6.95 -24.30
N MET A 97 2.53 -7.97 -24.01
CA MET A 97 3.00 -8.26 -22.65
C MET A 97 4.41 -7.69 -22.39
N LYS A 98 5.34 -7.75 -23.36
CA LYS A 98 6.66 -7.08 -23.23
C LYS A 98 6.54 -5.55 -23.16
N LEU A 99 5.45 -4.99 -23.68
CA LEU A 99 5.21 -3.56 -23.64
C LEU A 99 4.71 -3.06 -22.30
N MET A 100 4.42 -3.90 -21.30
CA MET A 100 4.06 -3.39 -19.97
C MET A 100 5.31 -2.80 -19.29
N PRO A 101 5.48 -1.46 -19.28
CA PRO A 101 6.67 -0.88 -18.69
C PRO A 101 6.57 -1.04 -17.17
N GLN A 102 7.71 -1.19 -16.51
CA GLN A 102 7.77 -1.25 -15.03
C GLN A 102 7.08 -0.05 -14.36
N PHE A 103 7.06 1.11 -15.05
CA PHE A 103 6.31 2.30 -14.65
C PHE A 103 5.54 2.83 -15.86
N SER A 104 4.24 3.06 -15.71
CA SER A 104 3.38 3.52 -16.80
C SER A 104 3.64 4.99 -17.20
N GLN A 105 4.12 5.82 -16.28
CA GLN A 105 4.36 7.25 -16.51
C GLN A 105 5.85 7.60 -16.56
N SER A 106 6.15 8.70 -17.27
CA SER A 106 7.49 9.31 -17.24
C SER A 106 7.83 9.81 -15.84
N PHE A 107 9.12 10.02 -15.58
CA PHE A 107 9.60 10.49 -14.28
C PHE A 107 9.04 11.87 -13.90
N MET A 108 8.97 12.79 -14.86
CA MET A 108 8.47 14.16 -14.62
C MET A 108 6.97 14.16 -14.41
N ASP A 109 6.21 13.43 -15.23
CA ASP A 109 4.75 13.37 -15.11
C ASP A 109 4.34 12.72 -13.79
N SER A 110 5.06 11.65 -13.39
CA SER A 110 4.86 11.00 -12.09
C SER A 110 5.11 12.00 -10.95
N THR A 111 6.20 12.77 -11.02
CA THR A 111 6.58 13.74 -9.99
C THR A 111 5.58 14.89 -9.89
N MET A 112 5.13 15.44 -11.02
CA MET A 112 4.13 16.51 -11.05
C MET A 112 2.77 16.03 -10.51
N THR A 113 2.35 14.82 -10.90
CA THR A 113 1.11 14.20 -10.40
C THR A 113 1.17 13.97 -8.89
N LEU A 114 2.29 13.44 -8.39
CA LEU A 114 2.53 13.23 -6.97
C LEU A 114 2.56 14.55 -6.19
N LEU A 115 3.20 15.58 -6.75
CA LEU A 115 3.27 16.91 -6.14
C LEU A 115 1.87 17.52 -5.99
N ARG A 116 1.09 17.51 -7.07
CA ARG A 116 -0.29 18.02 -7.05
C ARG A 116 -1.14 17.25 -6.05
N ARG A 117 -0.97 15.92 -5.98
CA ARG A 117 -1.65 15.07 -4.99
C ARG A 117 -1.27 15.46 -3.57
N GLN A 118 0.03 15.57 -3.27
CA GLN A 118 0.50 15.90 -1.93
C GLN A 118 0.03 17.28 -1.49
N LEU A 119 0.12 18.28 -2.36
CA LEU A 119 -0.44 19.62 -2.10
C LEU A 119 -1.94 19.58 -1.82
N THR A 120 -2.69 18.76 -2.57
CA THR A 120 -4.14 18.63 -2.37
C THR A 120 -4.47 17.96 -1.04
N ILE A 121 -3.73 16.90 -0.65
CA ILE A 121 -3.91 16.21 0.63
C ILE A 121 -3.65 17.19 1.78
N THR A 122 -2.52 17.89 1.74
CA THR A 122 -2.15 18.84 2.78
C THR A 122 -3.15 19.99 2.85
N TYR A 123 -3.54 20.58 1.71
CA TYR A 123 -4.53 21.66 1.66
C TYR A 123 -5.92 21.24 2.18
N ARG A 124 -6.34 20.00 1.90
CA ARG A 124 -7.60 19.46 2.40
C ARG A 124 -7.56 19.19 3.90
N ASN A 125 -6.38 18.98 4.48
CA ASN A 125 -6.21 18.88 5.91
C ASN A 125 -6.25 20.27 6.59
N LYS A 126 -7.41 20.93 6.44
CA LYS A 126 -7.70 22.23 7.04
C LYS A 126 -7.46 22.29 8.56
N PRO A 127 -7.85 21.29 9.39
CA PRO A 127 -7.61 21.39 10.83
C PRO A 127 -6.12 21.39 11.16
N PHE A 128 -5.31 20.60 10.44
CA PHE A 128 -3.85 20.61 10.59
C PHE A 128 -3.26 21.97 10.22
N ILE A 129 -3.62 22.53 9.06
CA ILE A 129 -3.14 23.84 8.63
C ILE A 129 -3.56 24.93 9.61
N PHE A 130 -4.83 24.94 10.03
CA PHE A 130 -5.36 25.95 10.95
C PHE A 130 -4.66 25.90 12.31
N GLY A 131 -4.53 24.71 12.91
CA GLY A 131 -3.85 24.54 14.20
C GLY A 131 -2.40 25.00 14.14
N ARG A 132 -1.73 24.76 13.00
CA ARG A 132 -0.35 25.15 12.78
C ARG A 132 -0.18 26.65 12.58
N VAL A 133 -1.02 27.28 11.77
CA VAL A 133 -1.04 28.74 11.60
C VAL A 133 -1.33 29.45 12.93
N LEU A 134 -2.30 28.96 13.69
CA LEU A 134 -2.64 29.51 15.00
C LEU A 134 -1.46 29.38 16.00
N MET A 135 -0.83 28.21 16.05
CA MET A 135 0.35 27.99 16.90
C MET A 135 1.49 28.95 16.55
N ILE A 136 1.79 29.12 15.25
CA ILE A 136 2.85 30.03 14.79
C ILE A 136 2.50 31.49 15.08
N ALA A 137 1.25 31.90 14.89
CA ALA A 137 0.80 33.26 15.18
C ALA A 137 0.91 33.58 16.68
N VAL A 138 0.45 32.69 17.56
CA VAL A 138 0.55 32.88 19.02
C VAL A 138 2.01 32.97 19.46
N MET A 139 2.87 32.07 18.96
CA MET A 139 4.29 32.11 19.29
C MET A 139 4.96 33.36 18.72
N GLY A 140 4.67 33.75 17.48
CA GLY A 140 5.17 34.98 16.88
C GLY A 140 4.81 36.23 17.70
N LEU A 141 3.58 36.32 18.20
CA LEU A 141 3.15 37.40 19.09
C LEU A 141 3.92 37.39 20.42
N LEU A 142 4.10 36.23 21.04
CA LEU A 142 4.90 36.11 22.26
C LEU A 142 6.34 36.60 22.04
N PHE A 143 6.98 36.15 20.95
CA PHE A 143 8.31 36.60 20.58
C PHE A 143 8.37 38.11 20.37
N CYS A 144 7.39 38.69 19.67
CA CYS A 144 7.36 40.14 19.47
C CYS A 144 7.21 40.90 20.78
N THR A 145 6.36 40.43 21.70
CA THR A 145 6.19 41.10 23.01
C THR A 145 7.41 40.99 23.92
N VAL A 146 8.13 39.87 23.90
CA VAL A 146 9.30 39.64 24.76
C VAL A 146 10.51 40.45 24.29
N PHE A 147 10.67 40.57 22.97
CA PHE A 147 11.76 41.32 22.33
C PHE A 147 11.26 42.63 21.73
N TYR A 148 10.26 43.24 22.34
CA TYR A 148 9.78 44.55 21.91
C TYR A 148 10.81 45.62 22.29
N ASP A 149 11.24 46.41 21.31
CA ASP A 149 12.12 47.59 21.51
C ASP A 149 13.45 47.28 22.23
N PHE A 150 14.11 46.18 21.87
CA PHE A 150 15.44 45.86 22.41
C PHE A 150 16.54 46.71 21.76
N ASP A 151 17.57 47.06 22.54
CA ASP A 151 18.71 47.84 22.05
C ASP A 151 19.57 47.02 21.06
N PRO A 152 19.68 47.43 19.78
CA PRO A 152 20.43 46.68 18.77
C PRO A 152 21.95 46.71 18.99
N THR A 153 22.43 47.53 19.92
CA THR A 153 23.83 47.60 20.35
C THR A 153 24.22 46.43 21.26
N GLU A 154 23.25 45.77 21.89
CA GLU A 154 23.48 44.57 22.69
C GLU A 154 23.55 43.32 21.80
N VAL A 155 24.74 43.04 21.29
CA VAL A 155 25.01 41.91 20.37
C VAL A 155 24.53 40.56 20.94
N SER A 156 24.62 40.36 22.25
CA SER A 156 24.16 39.14 22.92
C SER A 156 22.64 38.94 22.81
N VAL A 157 21.85 40.01 22.89
CA VAL A 157 20.39 39.95 22.76
C VAL A 157 20.02 39.63 21.32
N VAL A 158 20.61 40.34 20.35
CA VAL A 158 20.40 40.09 18.90
C VAL A 158 20.66 38.63 18.53
N LEU A 159 21.80 38.06 18.98
CA LEU A 159 22.14 36.66 18.74
C LEU A 159 21.13 35.70 19.39
N GLY A 160 20.65 36.03 20.60
CA GLY A 160 19.62 35.26 21.29
C GLY A 160 18.28 35.21 20.53
N VAL A 161 17.83 36.35 20.00
CA VAL A 161 16.58 36.45 19.21
C VAL A 161 16.68 35.62 17.94
N VAL A 162 17.78 35.76 17.19
CA VAL A 162 18.00 35.00 15.95
C VAL A 162 18.08 33.50 16.24
N PHE A 163 18.83 33.10 17.25
CA PHE A 163 18.97 31.69 17.65
C PHE A 163 17.61 31.09 18.04
N SER A 164 16.87 31.76 18.91
CA SER A 164 15.57 31.28 19.39
C SER A 164 14.53 31.19 18.27
N SER A 165 14.52 32.16 17.35
CA SER A 165 13.64 32.17 16.17
C SER A 165 13.92 30.99 15.24
N VAL A 166 15.19 30.73 14.93
CA VAL A 166 15.58 29.59 14.07
C VAL A 166 15.27 28.25 14.77
N MET A 167 15.51 28.15 16.07
CA MET A 167 15.19 26.96 16.85
C MET A 167 13.69 26.67 16.85
N PHE A 168 12.85 27.68 17.02
CA PHE A 168 11.39 27.54 17.00
C PHE A 168 10.89 27.04 15.63
N LEU A 169 11.35 27.67 14.53
CA LEU A 169 11.00 27.23 13.17
C LEU A 169 11.44 25.78 12.90
N SER A 170 12.63 25.40 13.38
CA SER A 170 13.12 24.02 13.26
C SER A 170 12.24 23.02 14.03
N MET A 171 11.91 23.33 15.28
CA MET A 171 11.12 22.45 16.14
C MET A 171 9.67 22.31 15.65
N GLY A 172 9.10 23.35 15.03
CA GLY A 172 7.77 23.30 14.41
C GLY A 172 7.63 22.19 13.33
N GLN A 173 8.73 21.82 12.67
CA GLN A 173 8.74 20.75 11.67
C GLN A 173 8.56 19.35 12.24
N SER A 174 8.85 19.13 13.53
CA SER A 174 8.71 17.83 14.19
C SER A 174 7.26 17.30 14.16
N SER A 175 6.27 18.20 14.14
CA SER A 175 4.85 17.88 14.04
C SER A 175 4.48 17.11 12.75
N GLN A 176 5.28 17.22 11.69
CA GLN A 176 5.03 16.53 10.42
C GLN A 176 5.31 15.03 10.49
N ILE A 177 6.09 14.56 11.47
CA ILE A 177 6.47 13.14 11.59
C ILE A 177 5.23 12.25 11.73
N ALA A 178 4.25 12.67 12.54
CA ALA A 178 3.01 11.91 12.71
C ALA A 178 2.23 11.76 11.39
N THR A 179 2.17 12.82 10.59
CA THR A 179 1.54 12.80 9.26
C THR A 179 2.26 11.84 8.33
N TYR A 180 3.61 11.85 8.31
CA TYR A 180 4.39 10.90 7.51
C TYR A 180 4.18 9.45 7.94
N MET A 181 4.06 9.21 9.25
CA MET A 181 3.80 7.88 9.77
C MET A 181 2.43 7.36 9.36
N ALA A 182 1.42 8.23 9.25
CA ALA A 182 0.10 7.85 8.76
C ALA A 182 0.11 7.52 7.25
N GLU A 183 0.91 8.23 6.44
CA GLU A 183 0.96 8.03 4.98
C GLU A 183 1.85 6.83 4.56
N ARG A 184 2.73 6.34 5.44
CA ARG A 184 3.72 5.31 5.10
C ARG A 184 3.13 4.02 4.54
N GLU A 185 1.99 3.57 5.07
CA GLU A 185 1.37 2.30 4.65
C GLU A 185 0.83 2.41 3.22
N VAL A 186 0.21 3.55 2.90
CA VAL A 186 -0.27 3.86 1.55
C VAL A 186 0.91 3.91 0.58
N PHE A 187 2.03 4.53 0.98
CA PHE A 187 3.26 4.55 0.19
C PHE A 187 3.79 3.13 -0.08
N TYR A 188 3.92 2.28 0.94
CA TYR A 188 4.44 0.92 0.75
C TYR A 188 3.53 0.08 -0.16
N LYS A 189 2.21 0.23 -0.03
CA LYS A 189 1.24 -0.43 -0.91
C LYS A 189 1.39 0.04 -2.36
N GLN A 190 1.53 1.35 -2.59
CA GLN A 190 1.71 1.92 -3.94
C GLN A 190 3.07 1.55 -4.55
N ARG A 191 4.12 1.51 -3.73
CA ARG A 191 5.47 1.07 -4.13
C ARG A 191 5.48 -0.41 -4.52
N GLY A 192 4.82 -1.28 -3.75
CA GLY A 192 4.72 -2.70 -4.06
C GLY A 192 3.99 -2.99 -5.39
N ALA A 193 3.07 -2.10 -5.78
CA ALA A 193 2.38 -2.16 -7.06
C ALA A 193 3.05 -1.34 -8.18
N ASN A 194 4.28 -0.85 -7.98
CA ASN A 194 5.07 -0.09 -8.97
C ASN A 194 4.35 1.12 -9.60
N PHE A 195 3.48 1.82 -8.86
CA PHE A 195 2.76 2.99 -9.39
C PHE A 195 3.70 4.16 -9.75
N PHE A 196 4.76 4.35 -8.98
CA PHE A 196 5.74 5.43 -9.17
C PHE A 196 7.10 5.06 -8.58
N ARG A 197 8.13 5.78 -9.00
CA ARG A 197 9.49 5.64 -8.48
C ARG A 197 9.61 6.30 -7.11
N THR A 198 10.38 5.69 -6.21
CA THR A 198 10.65 6.24 -4.88
C THR A 198 11.27 7.64 -4.95
N SER A 199 12.16 7.89 -5.91
CA SER A 199 12.78 9.21 -6.11
C SER A 199 11.77 10.29 -6.49
N SER A 200 10.81 9.98 -7.37
CA SER A 200 9.71 10.91 -7.72
C SER A 200 8.87 11.27 -6.50
N TYR A 201 8.59 10.29 -5.63
CA TYR A 201 7.85 10.52 -4.39
C TYR A 201 8.60 11.44 -3.43
N VAL A 202 9.88 11.19 -3.19
CA VAL A 202 10.69 12.02 -2.29
C VAL A 202 10.78 13.45 -2.80
N LEU A 203 11.04 13.65 -4.10
CA LEU A 203 11.10 14.98 -4.70
C LEU A 203 9.77 15.72 -4.62
N ALA A 204 8.66 15.05 -4.97
CA ALA A 204 7.33 15.63 -4.90
C ALA A 204 6.95 16.01 -3.46
N THR A 205 7.28 15.16 -2.49
CA THR A 205 7.00 15.41 -1.08
C THR A 205 7.80 16.60 -0.56
N SER A 206 9.11 16.67 -0.84
CA SER A 206 9.95 17.80 -0.45
C SER A 206 9.46 19.11 -1.10
N ALA A 207 9.15 19.09 -2.40
CA ALA A 207 8.66 20.27 -3.11
C ALA A 207 7.29 20.75 -2.58
N SER A 208 6.43 19.83 -2.11
CA SER A 208 5.12 20.19 -1.55
C SER A 208 5.19 20.96 -0.23
N GLN A 209 6.31 20.86 0.51
CA GLN A 209 6.50 21.59 1.77
C GLN A 209 6.89 23.05 1.57
N ILE A 210 7.54 23.40 0.44
CA ILE A 210 8.08 24.74 0.18
C ILE A 210 7.01 25.84 0.31
N PRO A 211 5.81 25.71 -0.30
CA PRO A 211 4.78 26.75 -0.19
C PRO A 211 4.30 26.96 1.25
N LEU A 212 4.17 25.87 2.02
CA LEU A 212 3.76 25.93 3.42
C LEU A 212 4.83 26.62 4.28
N ALA A 213 6.10 26.22 4.12
CA ALA A 213 7.21 26.84 4.83
C ALA A 213 7.33 28.35 4.53
N LEU A 214 7.07 28.78 3.28
CA LEU A 214 7.06 30.19 2.91
C LEU A 214 5.94 30.96 3.63
N VAL A 215 4.71 30.42 3.64
CA VAL A 215 3.57 31.04 4.35
C VAL A 215 3.86 31.16 5.84
N GLU A 216 4.41 30.12 6.46
CA GLU A 216 4.77 30.11 7.87
C GLU A 216 5.84 31.15 8.20
N THR A 217 6.88 31.23 7.36
CA THR A 217 7.96 32.21 7.52
C THR A 217 7.44 33.64 7.39
N LEU A 218 6.51 33.90 6.45
CA LEU A 218 5.91 35.22 6.26
C LEU A 218 5.03 35.62 7.46
N ILE A 219 4.24 34.70 8.01
CA ILE A 219 3.39 34.95 9.19
C ILE A 219 4.26 35.24 10.43
N PHE A 220 5.29 34.42 10.66
CA PHE A 220 6.20 34.61 11.79
C PHE A 220 6.99 35.93 11.64
N GLY A 221 7.58 36.18 10.46
CA GLY A 221 8.36 37.40 10.21
C GLY A 221 7.54 38.68 10.27
N SER A 222 6.31 38.68 9.76
CA SER A 222 5.40 39.84 9.86
C SER A 222 4.99 40.13 11.30
N SER A 223 4.79 39.10 12.12
CA SER A 223 4.45 39.26 13.55
C SER A 223 5.57 39.92 14.34
N CYS A 224 6.82 39.74 13.94
CA CYS A 224 8.01 40.32 14.59
C CYS A 224 8.33 41.74 14.12
N SER A 225 7.76 42.20 12.99
CA SER A 225 8.02 43.54 12.44
C SER A 225 7.05 44.62 12.96
N LEU A 226 6.07 44.23 13.78
CA LEU A 226 5.01 45.08 14.34
C LEU A 226 5.28 45.34 15.83
#